data_AF-A0A1H3HS66-F1
#
_entry.id   AF-A0A1H3HS66-F1
#
_cell.length_a   1.000
_cell.length_b   1.000
_cell.length_c   1.000
_cell.angle_alpha   90.00
_cell.angle_beta   90.00
_cell.angle_gamma   90.00
#
_symmetry.space_group_name_H-M   'P 1'
#
loop_
_entity.id
_entity.type
_entity.pdbx_description
1 polymer ?
#
loop_
_entity_poly.entity_id
_entity_poly.type
_entity_poly.pdbx_seq_one_letter_code
_entity_poly.pdbx_strand_id
1 'polypeptide(L)'
;MTDTNTHEMPALNPRIANLSINVPPMKMEASNAQLLATFTVLAYPIRVQNVRLVKHQGEIKVWCPSRDFSFISAAKPVIIEAAMNAVREGLAEMDAMA
;
A
#
# COMPACT_ATOMS: atom_id res chain seq x y z
N MET A 1 12.47 29.64 27.81
CA MET A 1 11.36 29.12 26.99
C MET A 1 12.02 28.47 25.79
N THR A 2 12.04 27.14 25.76
CA THR A 2 12.69 26.36 24.71
C THR A 2 11.61 25.92 23.75
N ASP A 3 11.47 26.64 22.64
CA ASP A 3 10.59 26.24 21.55
C ASP A 3 11.20 25.02 20.86
N THR A 4 10.75 23.83 21.29
CA THR A 4 10.88 22.61 20.52
C THR A 4 10.11 22.79 19.21
N ASN A 5 10.83 23.25 18.19
CA ASN A 5 10.45 23.05 16.80
C ASN A 5 10.40 21.55 16.54
N THR A 6 9.27 20.94 16.86
CA THR A 6 8.87 19.67 16.26
C THR A 6 8.80 19.95 14.77
N HIS A 7 9.83 19.55 14.03
CA HIS A 7 9.76 19.41 12.59
C HIS A 7 8.66 18.38 12.32
N GLU A 8 7.41 18.83 12.20
CA GLU A 8 6.33 18.03 11.65
C GLU A 8 6.81 17.63 10.25
N MET A 9 7.20 16.37 10.09
CA MET A 9 7.47 15.85 8.76
C MET A 9 6.21 16.11 7.93
N PRO A 10 6.34 16.65 6.71
CA PRO A 10 5.16 16.94 5.88
C PRO A 10 4.29 15.68 5.85
N ALA A 11 3.04 15.83 6.27
CA ALA A 11 2.11 14.71 6.41
C ALA A 11 2.10 13.92 5.11
N LEU A 12 2.70 12.72 5.17
CA LEU A 12 2.88 11.86 4.02
C LEU A 12 1.48 11.36 3.67
N ASN A 13 0.89 11.91 2.61
CA ASN A 13 -0.45 11.58 2.16
C ASN A 13 -0.37 10.70 0.89
N PRO A 14 -0.08 9.39 1.04
CA PRO A 14 0.05 8.49 -0.08
C PRO A 14 -1.34 8.25 -0.70
N ARG A 15 -1.47 8.55 -1.99
CA ARG A 15 -2.63 8.17 -2.78
C ARG A 15 -2.38 6.84 -3.47
N ILE A 16 -3.37 5.96 -3.42
CA ILE A 16 -3.34 4.69 -4.13
C ILE A 16 -4.00 4.89 -5.51
N ALA A 17 -3.33 4.41 -6.55
CA ALA A 17 -3.81 4.47 -7.92
C ALA A 17 -3.58 3.14 -8.64
N ASN A 18 -4.30 2.89 -9.72
CA ASN A 18 -4.19 1.67 -10.55
C ASN A 18 -4.28 0.38 -9.70
N LEU A 19 -5.26 0.33 -8.79
CA LEU A 19 -5.46 -0.81 -7.92
C LEU A 19 -6.00 -1.99 -8.74
N SER A 20 -5.31 -3.12 -8.65
CA SER A 20 -5.72 -4.41 -9.21
C SER A 20 -5.81 -5.42 -8.08
N ILE A 21 -7.02 -5.89 -7.78
CA ILE A 21 -7.29 -6.85 -6.71
C ILE A 21 -7.30 -8.27 -7.30
N ASN A 22 -6.68 -9.22 -6.61
CA ASN A 22 -6.69 -10.63 -7.01
C ASN A 22 -7.73 -11.40 -6.18
N VAL A 23 -8.82 -11.81 -6.83
CA VAL A 23 -9.87 -12.67 -6.26
C VAL A 23 -10.04 -13.89 -7.16
N PRO A 24 -9.70 -15.12 -6.72
CA PRO A 24 -9.09 -15.45 -5.42
C PRO A 24 -7.63 -14.96 -5.28
N PRO A 25 -7.09 -14.86 -4.06
CA PRO A 25 -5.68 -14.51 -3.84
C PRO A 25 -4.71 -15.39 -4.63
N MET A 26 -3.75 -14.77 -5.32
CA MET A 26 -2.77 -15.49 -6.14
C MET A 26 -1.61 -15.99 -5.28
N LYS A 27 -1.29 -17.28 -5.30
CA LYS A 27 -0.10 -17.81 -4.60
C LYS A 27 1.19 -17.34 -5.31
N MET A 28 2.14 -16.84 -4.53
CA MET A 28 3.48 -16.49 -4.99
C MET A 28 4.41 -17.67 -4.76
N GLU A 29 4.84 -18.33 -5.83
CA GLU A 29 5.61 -19.59 -5.78
C GLU A 29 6.92 -19.48 -5.00
N ALA A 30 7.60 -18.33 -5.06
CA ALA A 30 8.91 -18.15 -4.47
C ALA A 30 8.91 -17.92 -2.95
N SER A 31 7.77 -17.61 -2.33
CA SER A 31 7.79 -17.01 -0.99
C SER A 31 6.65 -17.44 -0.07
N ASN A 32 5.89 -18.49 -0.41
CA ASN A 32 4.69 -18.93 0.33
C ASN A 32 3.74 -17.76 0.71
N ALA A 33 3.75 -16.71 -0.10
CA ALA A 33 2.95 -15.51 0.10
C ALA A 33 1.73 -15.56 -0.81
N GLN A 34 0.66 -14.89 -0.43
CA GLN A 34 -0.51 -14.70 -1.27
C GLN A 34 -0.56 -13.24 -1.70
N LEU A 35 -0.52 -13.00 -3.00
CA LEU A 35 -0.73 -11.68 -3.58
C LEU A 35 -2.22 -11.35 -3.52
N LEU A 36 -2.53 -10.29 -2.79
CA LEU A 36 -3.89 -9.79 -2.59
C LEU A 36 -4.21 -8.68 -3.59
N ALA A 37 -3.28 -7.76 -3.81
CA ALA A 37 -3.47 -6.65 -4.73
C ALA A 37 -2.15 -6.09 -5.24
N THR A 38 -2.19 -5.43 -6.39
CA THR A 38 -1.08 -4.61 -6.92
C THR A 38 -1.58 -3.19 -7.16
N PHE A 39 -0.76 -2.18 -6.85
CA PHE A 39 -1.13 -0.78 -7.00
C PHE A 39 0.09 0.13 -7.19
N THR A 40 -0.19 1.39 -7.49
CA THR A 40 0.77 2.50 -7.51
C THR A 40 0.57 3.37 -6.27
N VAL A 41 1.66 3.75 -5.61
CA VAL A 41 1.66 4.76 -4.54
C VAL A 41 2.13 6.08 -5.13
N LEU A 42 1.35 7.13 -4.92
CA LEU A 42 1.66 8.51 -5.31
C LEU A 42 1.78 9.37 -4.05
N ALA A 43 2.98 9.89 -3.77
CA ALA A 43 3.25 10.78 -2.65
C ALA A 43 4.33 11.77 -3.08
N TYR A 44 3.98 13.01 -3.45
CA TYR A 44 4.91 13.95 -4.06
C TYR A 44 6.23 14.10 -3.27
N PRO A 45 7.41 14.06 -3.93
CA PRO A 45 7.65 13.90 -5.37
C PRO A 45 7.74 12.44 -5.84
N ILE A 46 7.39 11.49 -4.97
CA ILE A 46 7.63 10.06 -5.14
C ILE A 46 6.44 9.36 -5.80
N ARG A 47 6.75 8.54 -6.79
CA ARG A 47 5.82 7.66 -7.47
C ARG A 47 6.40 6.25 -7.47
N VAL A 48 5.75 5.33 -6.78
CA VAL A 48 6.19 3.94 -6.70
C VAL A 48 5.16 3.06 -7.38
N GLN A 49 5.59 2.37 -8.43
CA GLN A 49 4.75 1.46 -9.19
C GLN A 49 4.95 0.02 -8.74
N ASN A 50 3.99 -0.85 -9.09
CA ASN A 50 4.05 -2.30 -8.83
C ASN A 50 4.19 -2.64 -7.34
N VAL A 51 3.59 -1.83 -6.47
CA VAL A 51 3.51 -2.12 -5.04
C VAL A 51 2.51 -3.26 -4.84
N ARG A 52 2.90 -4.27 -4.09
CA ARG A 52 2.15 -5.50 -3.88
C ARG A 52 1.68 -5.56 -2.44
N LEU A 53 0.37 -5.72 -2.25
CA LEU A 53 -0.19 -6.16 -0.98
C LEU A 53 -0.13 -7.67 -0.93
N VAL A 54 0.56 -8.23 0.04
CA VAL A 54 0.72 -9.67 0.20
C VAL A 54 0.31 -10.12 1.59
N LYS A 55 -0.25 -11.32 1.70
CA LYS A 55 -0.34 -12.06 2.96
C LYS A 55 0.82 -13.03 3.04
N HIS A 56 1.67 -12.90 4.05
CA HIS A 56 2.82 -13.77 4.26
C HIS A 56 2.91 -14.13 5.74
N GLN A 57 2.93 -15.43 6.05
CA GLN A 57 2.96 -15.96 7.43
C GLN A 57 1.82 -15.42 8.32
N GLY A 58 0.63 -15.25 7.74
CA GLY A 58 -0.55 -14.75 8.47
C GLY A 58 -0.65 -13.22 8.56
N GLU A 59 0.40 -12.49 8.18
CA GLU A 59 0.46 -11.03 8.24
C GLU A 59 0.27 -10.37 6.87
N ILE A 60 -0.34 -9.20 6.85
CA ILE A 60 -0.45 -8.35 5.67
C ILE A 60 0.81 -7.47 5.57
N LYS A 61 1.49 -7.55 4.42
CA LYS A 61 2.74 -6.83 4.16
C LYS A 61 2.68 -6.10 2.82
N VAL A 62 3.43 -5.03 2.72
CA VAL A 62 3.67 -4.32 1.45
C VAL A 62 5.05 -4.68 0.93
N TRP A 63 5.06 -5.30 -0.26
CA TRP A 63 6.28 -5.58 -1.00
C TRP A 63 6.38 -4.64 -2.19
N CYS A 64 7.58 -4.14 -2.45
CA CYS A 64 7.84 -3.28 -3.59
C CYS A 64 9.08 -3.83 -4.31
N PRO A 65 9.04 -3.98 -5.66
CA PRO A 65 10.19 -4.42 -6.43
C PRO A 65 11.24 -3.33 -6.66
N SER A 66 10.91 -2.04 -6.44
CA SER A 66 11.83 -0.93 -6.65
C SER A 66 12.81 -0.74 -5.48
N ARG A 67 14.02 -0.28 -5.80
CA ARG A 67 15.04 0.16 -4.83
C ARG A 67 14.67 1.45 -4.09
N ASP A 68 13.60 2.14 -4.48
CA ASP A 68 13.06 3.35 -3.83
C ASP A 68 12.42 3.09 -2.45
N PHE A 69 12.78 1.97 -1.82
CA PHE A 69 12.19 1.40 -0.62
C PHE A 69 12.45 2.24 0.65
N SER A 70 13.49 3.08 0.66
CA SER A 70 13.88 3.87 1.82
C SER A 70 12.78 4.84 2.26
N PHE A 71 12.09 5.49 1.33
CA PHE A 71 10.96 6.36 1.64
C PHE A 71 9.71 5.59 2.08
N ILE A 72 9.46 4.44 1.44
CA ILE A 72 8.28 3.61 1.75
C ILE A 72 8.37 3.09 3.18
N SER A 73 9.56 2.80 3.70
CA SER A 73 9.70 2.13 5.01
C SER A 73 9.04 2.90 6.16
N ALA A 74 9.13 4.23 6.20
CA ALA A 74 8.46 5.05 7.20
C ALA A 74 6.94 5.17 6.95
N ALA A 75 6.51 5.07 5.69
CA ALA A 75 5.12 5.22 5.27
C ALA A 75 4.33 3.91 5.16
N LYS A 76 4.94 2.74 5.44
CA LYS A 76 4.31 1.41 5.25
C LYS A 76 2.93 1.30 5.91
N PRO A 77 2.72 1.70 7.18
CA PRO A 77 1.41 1.57 7.82
C PRO A 77 0.34 2.39 7.10
N VAL A 78 0.66 3.64 6.74
CA VAL A 78 -0.26 4.56 6.05
C VAL A 78 -0.59 4.04 4.65
N ILE A 79 0.38 3.47 3.93
CA ILE A 79 0.17 2.87 2.61
C ILE A 79 -0.71 1.62 2.71
N ILE A 80 -0.52 0.77 3.73
CA ILE A 80 -1.36 -0.41 3.95
C ILE A 80 -2.80 0.04 4.21
N GLU A 81 -3.00 1.00 5.10
CA GLU A 81 -4.32 1.52 5.44
C GLU A 81 -5.02 2.11 4.21
N ALA A 82 -4.33 2.97 3.46
CA ALA A 82 -4.86 3.56 2.22
C ALA A 82 -5.20 2.49 1.17
N ALA A 83 -4.36 1.46 1.02
CA ALA A 83 -4.62 0.35 0.09
C ALA A 83 -5.83 -0.48 0.54
N MET A 84 -5.96 -0.78 1.84
CA MET A 84 -7.10 -1.50 2.38
C MET A 84 -8.40 -0.70 2.23
N ASN A 85 -8.37 0.62 2.43
CA ASN A 85 -9.54 1.48 2.22
C ASN A 85 -9.95 1.51 0.75
N ALA A 86 -9.00 1.70 -0.17
CA ALA A 86 -9.28 1.66 -1.61
C ALA A 86 -9.83 0.30 -2.08
N VAL A 87 -9.35 -0.81 -1.48
CA VAL A 87 -9.90 -2.16 -1.72
C VAL A 87 -11.34 -2.26 -1.22
N ARG A 88 -11.63 -1.77 0.00
CA ARG A 88 -12.99 -1.80 0.57
C ARG A 88 -13.96 -0.96 -0.25
N GLU A 89 -13.54 0.23 -0.67
CA GLU A 89 -14.33 1.11 -1.55
C GLU A 89 -14.62 0.42 -2.88
N GLY A 90 -13.60 -0.12 -3.56
CA GLY A 90 -13.78 -0.83 -4.82
C GLY A 90 -14.70 -2.06 -4.71
N LEU A 91 -14.63 -2.81 -3.61
CA LEU A 91 -15.54 -3.94 -3.36
C LEU A 91 -16.98 -3.48 -3.07
N ALA A 92 -17.15 -2.42 -2.28
CA ALA A 92 -18.47 -1.86 -1.98
C ALA A 92 -19.17 -1.31 -3.24
N GLU A 93 -18.41 -0.69 -4.15
CA GLU A 93 -18.92 -0.26 -5.45
C GLU A 93 -19.38 -1.45 -6.31
N MET A 94 -18.63 -2.56 -6.29
CA MET A 94 -19.02 -3.77 -7.02
C MET A 94 -20.31 -4.40 -6.46
N ASP A 95 -20.47 -4.47 -5.14
CA ASP A 95 -21.68 -4.99 -4.49
C ASP A 95 -22.90 -4.07 -4.72
N ALA A 96 -22.70 -2.76 -4.82
CA ALA A 96 -23.78 -1.79 -5.11
C ALA A 96 -24.27 -1.83 -6.57
N MET A 97 -23.49 -2.43 -7.47
CA MET A 97 -23.83 -2.60 -8.89
C MET A 97 -24.39 -3.99 -9.22
N ALA A 98 -24.46 -4.91 -8.24
CA ALA A 98 -25.02 -6.26 -8.35
C ALA A 98 -26.50 -6.31 -7.96
#